data_AF-A0A6A6DUR4-F1
#
_entry.id   AF-A0A6A6DUR4-F1
#
_cell.length_a   1.000
_cell.length_b   1.000
_cell.length_c   1.000
_cell.angle_alpha   90.00
_cell.angle_beta   90.00
_cell.angle_gamma   90.00
#
_symmetry.space_group_name_H-M   'P 1'
#
loop_
_entity.id
_entity.type
_entity.pdbx_description
1 polymer ?
#
loop_
_entity_poly.entity_id
_entity_poly.type
_entity_poly.pdbx_seq_one_letter_code
_entity_poly.pdbx_strand_id
1 'polypeptide(L)' 'GTGQWLLDSKEFQTWLKTSNQTLFCLGILGAGKTILTSIVVDDLIIQSQNNPNVGL' A
#
# COMPACT_ATOMS: atom_id res chain seq x y z
N GLY A 1 -8.86 -6.76 -7.89
CA GLY A 1 -8.90 -5.90 -9.10
C GLY A 1 -7.49 -5.61 -9.59
N THR A 2 -7.31 -4.64 -10.48
CA THR A 2 -5.97 -4.14 -10.89
C THR A 2 -5.13 -3.79 -9.65
N GLY A 3 -3.87 -4.23 -9.61
CA GLY A 3 -2.95 -3.94 -8.50
C GLY A 3 -3.20 -4.74 -7.20
N GLN A 4 -4.18 -5.64 -7.14
CA GLN A 4 -4.41 -6.51 -5.97
C GLN A 4 -3.18 -7.36 -5.62
N TRP A 5 -2.44 -7.79 -6.64
CA TRP A 5 -1.20 -8.56 -6.47
C TRP A 5 -0.17 -7.84 -5.57
N LEU A 6 -0.18 -6.50 -5.53
CA LEU A 6 0.68 -5.70 -4.66
C LEU A 6 0.19 -5.77 -3.21
N LEU A 7 -1.11 -5.60 -2.98
CA LEU A 7 -1.69 -5.64 -1.63
C LEU A 7 -1.56 -7.04 -1.00
N ASP A 8 -1.66 -8.08 -1.83
CA ASP A 8 -1.52 -9.47 -1.40
C ASP A 8 -0.04 -9.88 -1.24
N SER A 9 0.91 -9.03 -1.69
CA SER A 9 2.33 -9.34 -1.64
C SER A 9 2.86 -9.37 -0.20
N LYS A 10 3.84 -10.25 0.04
CA LYS A 10 4.47 -10.36 1.36
C LYS A 10 5.19 -9.07 1.74
N GLU A 11 5.77 -8.41 0.75
CA GLU A 11 6.50 -7.15 0.85
C GLU A 11 5.58 -6.05 1.39
N PHE A 12 4.41 -5.86 0.78
CA PHE A 12 3.43 -4.89 1.23
C PHE A 12 2.92 -5.20 2.64
N GLN A 13 2.55 -6.47 2.90
CA GLN A 13 2.05 -6.89 4.20
C GLN A 13 3.10 -6.73 5.32
N THR A 14 4.38 -6.94 5.01
CA THR A 14 5.48 -6.75 5.95
C THR A 14 5.72 -5.27 6.22
N TRP A 15 5.71 -4.45 5.16
CA TRP A 15 5.82 -3.00 5.26
C TRP A 15 4.70 -2.41 6.13
N LEU A 16 3.46 -2.88 5.94
CA LEU A 16 2.29 -2.41 6.68
C LEU A 16 2.37 -2.70 8.20
N LYS A 17 2.91 -3.87 8.57
CA LYS A 17 2.95 -4.34 9.97
C LYS A 17 4.17 -3.84 10.75
N THR A 18 5.15 -3.25 10.07
CA THR A 18 6.42 -2.85 10.68
C THR A 18 6.54 -1.33 10.68
N SER A 19 6.78 -0.72 11.84
CA SER A 19 6.95 0.72 11.93
C SER A 19 8.26 1.18 11.26
N ASN A 20 8.26 2.44 10.80
CA ASN A 20 9.42 3.11 10.21
C ASN A 20 10.04 2.40 8.99
N GLN A 21 9.21 1.78 8.14
CA GLN A 21 9.66 1.16 6.89
C GLN A 21 9.29 1.98 5.66
N THR A 22 10.07 1.83 4.60
CA THR A 22 9.81 2.41 3.27
C THR A 22 9.62 1.30 2.25
N LEU A 23 8.47 1.25 1.57
CA LEU A 23 8.23 0.35 0.45
C LEU A 23 8.68 1.02 -0.85
N PHE A 24 9.68 0.43 -1.51
CA PHE A 24 10.17 0.94 -2.79
C PHE A 24 9.44 0.28 -3.97
N CYS A 25 8.77 1.09 -4.79
CA CYS A 25 8.19 0.64 -6.06
C CYS A 25 9.19 0.85 -7.20
N LEU A 26 10.09 -0.10 -7.41
CA LEU A 26 11.06 -0.06 -8.52
C LEU A 26 10.43 -0.56 -9.82
N GLY A 27 10.67 0.15 -10.92
CA GLY A 27 10.21 -0.27 -12.24
C GLY A 27 10.51 0.77 -13.30
N ILE A 28 10.45 0.35 -14.57
CA ILE A 28 10.66 1.23 -15.73
C ILE A 28 9.67 2.40 -15.75
N LEU A 29 10.00 3.46 -16.49
CA LEU A 29 9.07 4.56 -16.72
C LEU A 29 7.80 4.02 -17.41
N GLY A 30 6.62 4.48 -17.00
CA GLY A 30 5.35 3.96 -17.53
C GLY A 30 4.87 2.64 -16.92
N ALA A 31 5.61 2.01 -15.99
CA ALA A 31 5.20 0.76 -15.32
C ALA A 31 3.95 0.87 -14.40
N GLY A 32 3.26 2.01 -14.39
CA GLY A 32 2.05 2.20 -13.59
C GLY A 32 2.30 2.50 -12.09
N LYS A 33 3.50 2.93 -11.70
CA LYS A 33 3.85 3.24 -10.30
C LYS A 33 2.85 4.18 -9.63
N THR A 34 2.41 5.24 -10.31
CA THR A 34 1.41 6.19 -9.79
C THR A 34 0.07 5.53 -9.49
N ILE A 35 -0.39 4.60 -10.34
CA ILE A 35 -1.63 3.85 -10.11
C ILE A 35 -1.47 2.87 -8.95
N LEU A 36 -0.31 2.22 -8.82
CA LEU A 36 -0.03 1.38 -7.66
C LEU A 36 0.00 2.20 -6.35
N THR A 37 0.56 3.40 -6.37
CA THR A 37 0.53 4.32 -5.22
C THR A 37 -0.90 4.72 -4.85
N SER A 38 -1.77 5.04 -5.81
CA SER A 38 -3.16 5.38 -5.48
C SER A 38 -3.90 4.20 -4.84
N ILE A 39 -3.67 2.98 -5.33
CA ILE A 39 -4.26 1.76 -4.75
C ILE A 39 -3.79 1.55 -3.31
N VAL A 40 -2.50 1.78 -3.02
CA VAL A 40 -1.97 1.70 -1.65
C VAL A 40 -2.61 2.74 -0.74
N VAL A 41 -2.77 3.98 -1.21
CA VAL A 41 -3.41 5.04 -0.42
C VAL A 41 -4.87 4.70 -0.11
N ASP A 42 -5.63 4.24 -1.10
CA ASP A 42 -7.03 3.86 -0.90
C ASP A 42 -7.18 2.71 0.11
N ASP A 43 -6.33 1.69 0.00
CA ASP A 43 -6.31 0.55 0.93
C ASP A 43 -6.00 1.00 2.37
N LEU A 44 -5.01 1.88 2.56
CA LEU A 44 -4.67 2.42 3.88
C LEU A 44 -5.82 3.25 4.49
N ILE A 45 -6.55 4.02 3.67
CA ILE A 45 -7.72 4.79 4.12
C ILE A 45 -8.84 3.83 4.57
N ILE A 46 -9.12 2.77 3.80
CA ILE A 46 -10.13 1.78 4.16
C ILE A 46 -9.73 1.07 5.46
N GLN A 47 -8.47 0.69 5.60
CA GLN A 47 -7.98 0.04 6.82
C GLN A 47 -8.01 0.96 8.04
N SER A 48 -7.70 2.26 7.90
CA SER A 48 -7.75 3.20 9.02
C SER A 48 -9.18 3.46 9.50
N GLN A 49 -10.14 3.57 8.58
CA GLN A 49 -11.57 3.72 8.92
C GLN A 49 -12.13 2.51 9.69
N ASN A 50 -11.63 1.31 9.39
CA ASN A 50 -12.00 0.08 10.09
C ASN A 50 -11.29 -0.09 11.44
N ASN A 51 -10.31 0.77 11.76
CA ASN A 51 -9.55 0.73 13.00
C ASN A 51 -9.85 1.98 13.85
N PRO A 52 -10.79 1.91 14.81
CA PRO A 52 -11.19 3.07 15.62
C PRO A 52 -10.10 3.60 16.58
N ASN A 53 -8.92 2.98 16.62
CA ASN A 53 -7.75 3.42 17.39
C ASN A 53 -6.75 4.26 16.57
N VAL A 54 -6.97 4.44 15.26
CA VAL A 54 -6.12 5.30 14.43
C VAL A 54 -6.74 6.69 14.42
N GLY A 55 -6.27 7.56 15.31
CA GLY A 55 -6.65 8.96 15.32
C GLY A 55 -6.13 9.67 14.06
N LEU A 56 -7.04 10.30 13.30
CA LEU A 56 -6.71 11.36 12.36
C LEU A 56 -6.43 12.66 13.11
#